data_AF-A0A957U9L8-F1
#
_entry.id   AF-A0A957U9L8-F1
#
_cell.length_a   1.000
_cell.length_b   1.000
_cell.length_c   1.000
_cell.angle_alpha   90.00
_cell.angle_beta   90.00
_cell.angle_gamma   90.00
#
_symmetry.space_group_name_H-M   'P 1'
#
loop_
_entity.id
_entity.type
_entity.pdbx_description
1 polymer ?
#
loop_
_entity_poly.entity_id
_entity_poly.type
_entity_poly.pdbx_seq_one_letter_code
_entity_poly.pdbx_strand_id
1 'polypeptide(L)'
;MYQQHFSTRATSQSQPILWSGQVPNAAGGYVWAVDDWTRLDRFLVLGAEGGTFYVSERKLTVENAQAVAACIKADGGRAVERIVAISEQGRAPKNEPALFALAMASALGNETTRRAALAALPRVARTGMHLFHFLAYVEAFRGWGRGLRQAVGAWYADKPAKALAYQAIKYQARDGWTHRDALRLAHAKPPTAEHGIVLHW
;
A
#
# COMPACT_ATOMS: atom_id res chain seq x y z
N MET A 1 44.66 -25.43 17.49
CA MET A 1 44.26 -24.13 18.06
C MET A 1 43.54 -23.25 17.04
N TYR A 2 44.11 -22.95 15.87
CA TYR A 2 43.47 -22.07 14.86
C TYR A 2 42.10 -22.55 14.34
N GLN A 3 41.92 -23.85 14.09
CA GLN A 3 40.67 -24.42 13.57
C GLN A 3 39.47 -24.30 14.54
N GLN A 4 39.72 -24.10 15.85
CA GLN A 4 38.67 -23.86 16.84
C GLN A 4 38.14 -22.42 16.79
N HIS A 5 38.93 -21.50 16.23
CA HIS A 5 38.58 -20.08 16.11
C HIS A 5 38.14 -19.70 14.69
N PHE A 6 38.52 -20.50 13.69
CA PHE A 6 38.20 -20.25 12.28
C PHE A 6 37.96 -21.55 11.52
N SER A 7 36.71 -21.81 11.13
CA SER A 7 36.29 -22.99 10.38
C SER A 7 35.21 -22.62 9.35
N THR A 8 35.36 -23.14 8.13
CA THR A 8 34.37 -23.01 7.04
C THR A 8 33.39 -24.18 6.99
N ARG A 9 33.64 -25.27 7.75
CA ARG A 9 32.75 -26.43 7.81
C ARG A 9 31.59 -26.25 8.79
N ALA A 10 31.78 -25.42 9.81
CA ALA A 10 30.76 -25.08 10.80
C ALA A 10 31.00 -23.64 11.27
N THR A 11 30.03 -22.77 11.01
CA THR A 11 30.05 -21.35 11.39
C THR A 11 28.91 -21.10 12.37
N SER A 12 29.21 -20.52 13.54
CA SER A 12 28.17 -20.10 14.50
C SER A 12 27.25 -19.06 13.88
N GLN A 13 25.97 -19.04 14.24
CA GLN A 13 25.01 -18.03 13.76
C GLN A 13 25.40 -16.60 14.14
N SER A 14 26.22 -16.42 15.19
CA SER A 14 26.80 -15.14 15.61
C SER A 14 27.97 -14.67 14.73
N GLN A 15 28.33 -15.41 13.69
CA GLN A 15 29.38 -15.06 12.74
C GLN A 15 28.86 -15.21 11.30
N PRO A 16 29.28 -14.33 10.37
CA PRO A 16 28.92 -14.48 8.97
C PRO A 16 29.66 -15.66 8.37
N ILE A 17 28.98 -16.45 7.54
CA ILE A 17 29.66 -17.40 6.66
C ILE A 17 30.55 -16.59 5.71
N LEU A 18 31.81 -16.98 5.60
CA LEU A 18 32.80 -16.30 4.76
C LEU A 18 32.31 -16.16 3.31
N TRP A 19 32.35 -14.94 2.80
CA TRP A 19 31.98 -14.57 1.43
C TRP A 19 30.54 -14.93 1.00
N SER A 20 29.65 -15.23 1.96
CA SER A 20 28.27 -15.62 1.68
C SER A 20 27.31 -14.46 1.41
N GLY A 21 27.75 -13.22 1.64
CA GLY A 21 26.90 -12.02 1.55
C GLY A 21 25.86 -11.91 2.67
N GLN A 22 25.99 -12.67 3.75
CA GLN A 22 25.11 -12.54 4.91
C GLN A 22 25.23 -11.16 5.57
N VAL A 23 24.09 -10.67 6.06
CA VAL A 23 23.93 -9.41 6.79
C VAL A 23 23.50 -9.68 8.23
N PRO A 24 23.88 -8.80 9.18
CA PRO A 24 23.42 -8.93 10.57
C PRO A 24 21.91 -8.69 10.67
N ASN A 25 21.22 -9.49 11.49
CA ASN A 25 19.82 -9.31 11.86
C ASN A 25 19.68 -8.57 13.19
N ALA A 26 18.45 -8.24 13.59
CA ALA A 26 18.16 -7.51 14.82
C ALA A 26 18.45 -8.31 16.12
N ALA A 27 18.60 -9.63 16.03
CA ALA A 27 18.91 -10.51 17.16
C ALA A 27 20.43 -10.81 17.31
N GLY A 28 21.29 -10.17 16.51
CA GLY A 28 22.74 -10.33 16.56
C GLY A 28 23.28 -11.55 15.79
N GLY A 29 22.43 -12.26 15.05
CA GLY A 29 22.84 -13.34 14.14
C GLY A 29 22.96 -12.88 12.69
N TYR A 30 23.52 -13.73 11.82
CA TYR A 30 23.70 -13.43 10.41
C TYR A 30 22.68 -14.17 9.53
N VAL A 31 22.07 -13.47 8.58
CA VAL A 31 21.02 -13.97 7.66
C VAL A 31 21.22 -13.44 6.25
N TRP A 32 20.50 -13.98 5.28
CA TRP A 32 20.44 -13.38 3.94
C TRP A 32 19.33 -12.32 3.88
N ALA A 33 19.65 -11.18 3.29
CA ALA A 33 18.66 -10.15 3.01
C ALA A 33 17.65 -10.68 1.98
N VAL A 34 16.37 -10.54 2.29
CA VAL A 34 15.31 -10.75 1.29
C VAL A 34 15.29 -9.58 0.31
N ASP A 35 14.96 -9.89 -0.94
CA ASP A 35 14.81 -8.91 -2.01
C ASP A 35 13.57 -8.02 -1.81
N ASP A 36 13.52 -6.90 -2.52
CA ASP A 36 12.46 -5.90 -2.37
C ASP A 36 11.06 -6.45 -2.74
N TRP A 37 10.95 -7.39 -3.68
CA TRP A 37 9.65 -7.99 -4.03
C TRP A 37 9.13 -8.89 -2.93
N THR A 38 10.02 -9.68 -2.32
CA THR A 38 9.68 -10.46 -1.12
C THR A 38 9.28 -9.55 0.04
N ARG A 39 9.96 -8.41 0.21
CA ARG A 39 9.58 -7.41 1.23
C ARG A 39 8.24 -6.76 0.94
N LEU A 40 7.95 -6.41 -0.32
CA LEU A 40 6.65 -5.89 -0.74
C LEU A 40 5.54 -6.88 -0.36
N ASP A 41 5.70 -8.16 -0.69
CA ASP A 41 4.70 -9.18 -0.37
C ASP A 41 4.49 -9.32 1.15
N ARG A 42 5.57 -9.31 1.93
CA ARG A 42 5.48 -9.34 3.39
C ARG A 42 4.76 -8.13 3.94
N PHE A 43 5.06 -6.93 3.43
CA PHE A 43 4.37 -5.71 3.85
C PHE A 43 2.88 -5.75 3.50
N LEU A 44 2.55 -6.18 2.28
CA LEU A 44 1.15 -6.26 1.83
C LEU A 44 0.31 -7.25 2.66
N VAL A 45 0.92 -8.33 3.17
CA VAL A 45 0.23 -9.35 3.96
C VAL A 45 0.26 -9.06 5.46
N LEU A 46 1.40 -8.66 6.02
CA LEU A 46 1.59 -8.52 7.46
C LEU A 46 1.41 -7.09 7.96
N GLY A 47 1.57 -6.09 7.08
CA GLY A 47 1.64 -4.69 7.46
C GLY A 47 2.91 -4.36 8.26
N ALA A 48 2.83 -3.26 9.02
CA ALA A 48 3.90 -2.79 9.90
C ALA A 48 3.43 -2.36 11.30
N GLU A 49 2.11 -2.40 11.54
CA GLU A 49 1.46 -1.97 12.79
C GLU A 49 1.92 -2.82 13.99
N GLY A 50 2.24 -2.18 15.11
CA GLY A 50 2.79 -2.85 16.29
C GLY A 50 4.28 -3.24 16.17
N GLY A 51 4.88 -3.09 14.98
CA GLY A 51 6.25 -3.50 14.72
C GLY A 51 6.43 -5.03 14.77
N THR A 52 7.63 -5.47 15.10
CA THR A 52 7.93 -6.86 15.45
C THR A 52 8.54 -6.89 16.86
N PHE A 53 8.69 -8.09 17.43
CA PHE A 53 9.38 -8.27 18.71
C PHE A 53 10.76 -7.58 18.77
N TYR A 54 11.45 -7.44 17.64
CA TYR A 54 12.80 -6.86 17.56
C TYR A 54 12.88 -5.46 16.92
N VAL A 55 11.80 -4.97 16.30
CA VAL A 55 11.83 -3.74 15.48
C VAL A 55 10.58 -2.90 15.75
N SER A 56 10.77 -1.62 16.07
CA SER A 56 9.65 -0.71 16.31
C SER A 56 8.81 -0.47 15.05
N GLU A 57 7.52 -0.20 15.23
CA GLU A 57 6.58 0.13 14.15
C GLU A 57 7.11 1.22 13.22
N ARG A 58 7.59 2.34 13.77
CA ARG A 58 8.12 3.45 12.96
C ARG A 58 9.25 3.00 12.03
N LYS A 59 10.20 2.22 12.55
CA LYS A 59 11.34 1.73 11.76
C LYS A 59 10.87 0.76 10.68
N LEU A 60 9.99 -0.18 11.03
CA LEU A 60 9.43 -1.16 10.11
C LEU A 60 8.62 -0.49 8.98
N THR A 61 7.84 0.54 9.30
CA THR A 61 7.08 1.32 8.31
C THR A 61 8.00 2.02 7.33
N VAL A 62 9.09 2.65 7.79
CA VAL A 62 10.06 3.30 6.91
C VAL A 62 10.75 2.29 6.00
N GLU A 63 11.23 1.18 6.54
CA GLU A 63 11.92 0.13 5.78
C GLU A 63 10.99 -0.51 4.72
N ASN A 64 9.73 -0.76 5.08
CA ASN A 64 8.74 -1.29 4.14
C ASN A 64 8.38 -0.26 3.05
N ALA A 65 8.18 1.01 3.41
CA ALA A 65 7.91 2.06 2.43
C ALA A 65 9.08 2.22 1.44
N GLN A 66 10.33 2.12 1.90
CA GLN A 66 11.51 2.11 1.03
C GLN A 66 11.49 0.93 0.05
N ALA A 67 11.14 -0.27 0.52
CA ALA A 67 10.99 -1.43 -0.36
C ALA A 67 9.87 -1.26 -1.41
N VAL A 68 8.73 -0.66 -1.02
CA VAL A 68 7.66 -0.31 -1.96
C VAL A 68 8.15 0.68 -3.01
N ALA A 69 8.87 1.73 -2.60
CA ALA A 69 9.43 2.71 -3.51
C ALA A 69 10.47 2.09 -4.48
N ALA A 70 11.30 1.17 -3.98
CA ALA A 70 12.25 0.43 -4.81
C ALA A 70 11.55 -0.45 -5.86
N CYS A 71 10.49 -1.18 -5.47
CA CYS A 71 9.68 -1.97 -6.39
C CYS A 71 9.00 -1.10 -7.45
N ILE A 72 8.42 0.05 -7.06
CA ILE A 72 7.79 1.00 -7.98
C ILE A 72 8.81 1.52 -9.01
N LYS A 73 10.03 1.82 -8.56
CA LYS A 73 11.12 2.30 -9.42
C LYS A 73 11.61 1.22 -10.36
N ALA A 74 11.74 -0.02 -9.89
CA ALA A 74 12.21 -1.15 -10.67
C ALA A 74 11.19 -1.57 -11.74
N ASP A 75 9.92 -1.76 -11.33
CA ASP A 75 8.82 -2.12 -12.22
C ASP A 75 7.47 -1.72 -11.58
N GLY A 76 7.02 -0.50 -11.86
CA GLY A 76 5.77 0.01 -11.29
C GLY A 76 4.51 -0.71 -11.79
N GLY A 77 4.54 -1.31 -12.98
CA GLY A 77 3.41 -2.10 -13.49
C GLY A 77 3.23 -3.35 -12.64
N ARG A 78 4.31 -4.12 -12.47
CA ARG A 78 4.33 -5.31 -11.61
C ARG A 78 3.99 -4.99 -10.15
N ALA A 79 4.46 -3.86 -9.63
CA ALA A 79 4.12 -3.45 -8.27
C ALA A 79 2.62 -3.22 -8.10
N VAL A 80 1.98 -2.49 -9.03
CA VAL A 80 0.53 -2.24 -9.01
C VAL A 80 -0.26 -3.55 -9.15
N GLU A 81 0.12 -4.41 -10.08
CA GLU A 81 -0.51 -5.73 -10.25
C GLU A 81 -0.44 -6.56 -8.96
N ARG A 82 0.71 -6.54 -8.28
CA ARG A 82 0.89 -7.30 -7.04
C ARG A 82 0.04 -6.76 -5.89
N ILE A 83 -0.03 -5.43 -5.74
CA ILE A 83 -0.89 -4.75 -4.76
C ILE A 83 -2.35 -5.15 -4.96
N VAL A 84 -2.82 -5.09 -6.21
CA VAL A 84 -4.20 -5.46 -6.56
C VAL A 84 -4.46 -6.93 -6.29
N ALA A 85 -3.55 -7.81 -6.71
CA ALA A 85 -3.70 -9.26 -6.52
C ALA A 85 -3.84 -9.63 -5.03
N ILE A 86 -3.02 -9.07 -4.14
CA ILE A 86 -3.13 -9.34 -2.70
C ILE A 86 -4.47 -8.83 -2.14
N SER A 87 -4.90 -7.64 -2.54
CA SER A 87 -6.16 -7.04 -2.08
C SER A 87 -7.39 -7.84 -2.51
N GLU A 88 -7.47 -8.22 -3.79
CA GLU A 88 -8.61 -8.95 -4.36
C GLU A 88 -8.69 -10.39 -3.87
N GLN A 89 -7.55 -11.08 -3.75
CA GLN A 89 -7.50 -12.46 -3.27
C GLN A 89 -7.79 -12.58 -1.76
N GLY A 90 -7.86 -11.46 -1.03
CA GLY A 90 -8.12 -11.46 0.42
C GLY A 90 -7.02 -12.17 1.21
N ARG A 91 -5.78 -12.16 0.71
CA ARG A 91 -4.64 -12.87 1.34
C ARG A 91 -4.09 -12.17 2.58
N ALA A 92 -4.45 -10.91 2.77
CA ALA A 92 -4.06 -10.11 3.93
C ALA A 92 -5.25 -9.94 4.88
N PRO A 93 -5.05 -10.05 6.21
CA PRO A 93 -6.09 -9.79 7.21
C PRO A 93 -6.53 -8.32 7.23
N LYS A 94 -5.64 -7.40 6.83
CA LYS A 94 -5.85 -5.95 6.75
C LYS A 94 -5.55 -5.47 5.34
N ASN A 95 -6.33 -4.53 4.82
CA ASN A 95 -6.19 -4.01 3.45
C ASN A 95 -5.40 -2.69 3.40
N GLU A 96 -5.17 -2.09 4.55
CA GLU A 96 -4.47 -0.83 4.76
C GLU A 96 -3.06 -0.82 4.14
N PRO A 97 -2.23 -1.89 4.24
CA PRO A 97 -0.93 -1.92 3.56
C PRO A 97 -1.04 -1.81 2.03
N ALA A 98 -2.06 -2.44 1.44
CA ALA A 98 -2.32 -2.35 -0.01
C ALA A 98 -2.79 -0.95 -0.41
N LEU A 99 -3.62 -0.30 0.41
CA LEU A 99 -4.07 1.08 0.18
C LEU A 99 -2.90 2.08 0.27
N PHE A 100 -2.02 1.91 1.26
CA PHE A 100 -0.81 2.72 1.41
C PHE A 100 0.15 2.53 0.23
N ALA A 101 0.43 1.29 -0.16
CA ALA A 101 1.28 1.00 -1.31
C ALA A 101 0.69 1.52 -2.63
N LEU A 102 -0.64 1.46 -2.80
CA LEU A 102 -1.31 2.03 -3.97
C LEU A 102 -1.20 3.57 -3.99
N ALA A 103 -1.32 4.22 -2.84
CA ALA A 103 -1.12 5.66 -2.72
C ALA A 103 0.30 6.06 -3.14
N MET A 104 1.32 5.32 -2.68
CA MET A 104 2.71 5.50 -3.12
C MET A 104 2.87 5.30 -4.64
N ALA A 105 2.32 4.22 -5.21
CA ALA A 105 2.41 3.94 -6.64
C ALA A 105 1.73 5.04 -7.49
N SER A 106 0.63 5.61 -6.99
CA SER A 106 -0.08 6.72 -7.63
C SER A 106 0.70 8.03 -7.66
N ALA A 107 1.77 8.17 -6.85
CA ALA A 107 2.53 9.41 -6.70
C ALA A 107 3.99 9.29 -7.18
N LEU A 108 4.69 8.23 -6.77
CA LEU A 108 6.13 8.06 -6.97
C LEU A 108 6.49 7.38 -8.31
N GLY A 109 5.53 6.70 -8.94
CA GLY A 109 5.74 6.02 -10.21
C GLY A 109 5.92 6.98 -11.39
N ASN A 110 6.37 6.44 -12.53
CA ASN A 110 6.30 7.15 -13.82
C ASN A 110 4.83 7.38 -14.24
N GLU A 111 4.58 8.07 -15.35
CA GLU A 111 3.22 8.36 -15.80
C GLU A 111 2.34 7.10 -15.96
N THR A 112 2.86 6.05 -16.60
CA THR A 112 2.17 4.78 -16.79
C THR A 112 1.79 4.12 -15.47
N THR A 113 2.74 4.04 -14.52
CA THR A 113 2.50 3.48 -13.18
C THR A 113 1.45 4.29 -12.41
N ARG A 114 1.56 5.62 -12.43
CA ARG A 114 0.60 6.49 -11.73
C ARG A 114 -0.81 6.31 -12.29
N ARG A 115 -0.95 6.21 -13.62
CA ARG A 115 -2.23 5.94 -14.28
C ARG A 115 -2.76 4.55 -13.91
N ALA A 116 -1.92 3.52 -13.93
CA ALA A 116 -2.30 2.16 -13.55
C ALA A 116 -2.77 2.07 -12.10
N ALA A 117 -2.04 2.68 -11.16
CA ALA A 117 -2.39 2.72 -9.75
C ALA A 117 -3.74 3.43 -9.52
N LEU A 118 -3.95 4.57 -10.16
CA LEU A 118 -5.21 5.31 -10.07
C LEU A 118 -6.38 4.55 -10.69
N ALA A 119 -6.19 3.87 -11.82
CA ALA A 119 -7.20 3.03 -12.44
C ALA A 119 -7.55 1.79 -11.59
N ALA A 120 -6.60 1.30 -10.80
CA ALA A 120 -6.79 0.19 -9.86
C ALA A 120 -7.49 0.59 -8.56
N LEU A 121 -7.67 1.90 -8.28
CA LEU A 121 -8.29 2.39 -7.05
C LEU A 121 -9.59 1.68 -6.67
N PRO A 122 -10.63 1.54 -7.52
CA PRO A 122 -11.88 0.89 -7.13
C PRO A 122 -11.73 -0.61 -6.79
N ARG A 123 -10.70 -1.28 -7.32
CA ARG A 123 -10.40 -2.69 -7.07
C ARG A 123 -9.82 -2.90 -5.68
N VAL A 124 -8.93 -2.01 -5.24
CA VAL A 124 -8.28 -2.07 -3.92
C VAL A 124 -9.17 -1.41 -2.86
N ALA A 125 -9.65 -0.19 -3.14
CA ALA A 125 -10.54 0.57 -2.27
C ALA A 125 -12.00 0.15 -2.44
N ARG A 126 -12.36 -1.05 -1.98
CA ARG A 126 -13.70 -1.62 -2.24
C ARG A 126 -14.86 -0.90 -1.52
N THR A 127 -14.60 -0.28 -0.38
CA THR A 127 -15.61 0.35 0.51
C THR A 127 -15.30 1.83 0.76
N GLY A 128 -16.26 2.60 1.27
CA GLY A 128 -16.06 4.00 1.67
C GLY A 128 -14.92 4.16 2.69
N MET A 129 -14.84 3.24 3.66
CA MET A 129 -13.71 3.19 4.60
C MET A 129 -12.36 3.03 3.90
N HIS A 130 -12.26 2.13 2.92
CA HIS A 130 -11.00 1.98 2.16
C HIS A 130 -10.66 3.22 1.34
N LEU A 131 -11.66 3.88 0.75
CA LEU A 131 -11.46 5.13 0.03
C LEU A 131 -10.86 6.19 0.96
N PHE A 132 -11.39 6.35 2.17
CA PHE A 132 -10.90 7.32 3.14
C PHE A 132 -9.47 7.02 3.62
N HIS A 133 -9.16 5.75 3.91
CA HIS A 133 -7.77 5.34 4.20
C HIS A 133 -6.82 5.71 3.05
N PHE A 134 -7.21 5.43 1.80
CA PHE A 134 -6.41 5.83 0.63
C PHE A 134 -6.23 7.35 0.53
N LEU A 135 -7.30 8.12 0.76
CA LEU A 135 -7.24 9.59 0.72
C LEU A 135 -6.32 10.15 1.80
N ALA A 136 -6.38 9.63 3.02
CA ALA A 136 -5.46 10.02 4.09
C ALA A 136 -4.00 9.71 3.74
N TYR A 137 -3.71 8.57 3.09
CA TYR A 137 -2.34 8.24 2.69
C TYR A 137 -1.85 9.04 1.49
N VAL A 138 -2.70 9.28 0.48
CA VAL A 138 -2.26 9.89 -0.79
C VAL A 138 -1.85 11.36 -0.62
N GLU A 139 -2.40 12.06 0.37
CA GLU A 139 -2.03 13.43 0.71
C GLU A 139 -0.56 13.59 1.09
N ALA A 140 0.04 12.56 1.71
CA ALA A 140 1.45 12.58 2.07
C ALA A 140 2.38 12.52 0.84
N PHE A 141 1.88 12.10 -0.31
CA PHE A 141 2.70 11.84 -1.50
C PHE A 141 2.40 12.74 -2.70
N ARG A 142 1.19 13.31 -2.79
CA ARG A 142 0.79 14.15 -3.92
C ARG A 142 -0.42 15.05 -3.62
N GLY A 143 -0.56 16.12 -4.40
CA GLY A 143 -1.76 16.96 -4.43
C GLY A 143 -2.84 16.48 -5.41
N TRP A 144 -3.95 17.22 -5.43
CA TRP A 144 -5.16 16.98 -6.24
C TRP A 144 -5.02 17.39 -7.72
N GLY A 145 -4.20 16.64 -8.45
CA GLY A 145 -4.11 16.74 -9.91
C GLY A 145 -5.33 16.15 -10.64
N ARG A 146 -5.39 16.36 -11.97
CA ARG A 146 -6.47 15.81 -12.82
C ARG A 146 -6.67 14.31 -12.63
N GLY A 147 -5.58 13.53 -12.58
CA GLY A 147 -5.66 12.08 -12.44
C GLY A 147 -6.32 11.63 -11.14
N LEU A 148 -5.94 12.20 -9.99
CA LEU A 148 -6.53 11.85 -8.69
C LEU A 148 -8.01 12.23 -8.64
N ARG A 149 -8.35 13.44 -9.11
CA ARG A 149 -9.75 13.89 -9.21
C ARG A 149 -10.61 12.93 -10.03
N GLN A 150 -10.11 12.53 -11.19
CA GLN A 150 -10.82 11.59 -12.07
C GLN A 150 -10.97 10.20 -11.43
N ALA A 151 -9.92 9.67 -10.81
CA ALA A 151 -9.97 8.34 -10.19
C ALA A 151 -10.93 8.30 -9.00
N VAL A 152 -10.90 9.31 -8.14
CA VAL A 152 -11.83 9.42 -7.01
C VAL A 152 -13.25 9.66 -7.54
N GLY A 153 -13.44 10.50 -8.55
CA GLY A 153 -14.75 10.71 -9.16
C GLY A 153 -15.34 9.42 -9.77
N ALA A 154 -14.51 8.65 -10.48
CA ALA A 154 -14.88 7.35 -11.04
C ALA A 154 -15.26 6.34 -9.95
N TRP A 155 -14.57 6.36 -8.80
CA TRP A 155 -14.94 5.52 -7.67
C TRP A 155 -16.39 5.69 -7.22
N TYR A 156 -16.90 6.92 -7.26
CA TYR A 156 -18.31 7.23 -6.97
C TYR A 156 -19.22 6.91 -8.16
N ALA A 157 -18.82 7.28 -9.38
CA ALA A 157 -19.66 7.18 -10.57
C ALA A 157 -19.85 5.75 -11.10
N ASP A 158 -18.86 4.88 -10.92
CA ASP A 158 -18.88 3.53 -11.50
C ASP A 158 -19.67 2.51 -10.64
N LYS A 159 -20.00 2.86 -9.39
CA LYS A 159 -20.79 2.00 -8.51
C LYS A 159 -22.28 2.22 -8.76
N PRO A 160 -23.13 1.18 -8.81
CA PRO A 160 -24.58 1.37 -8.90
C PRO A 160 -25.10 2.28 -7.78
N ALA A 161 -26.04 3.18 -8.08
CA ALA A 161 -26.50 4.22 -7.15
C ALA A 161 -26.96 3.65 -5.79
N LYS A 162 -27.65 2.52 -5.77
CA LYS A 162 -28.04 1.81 -4.54
C LYS A 162 -26.85 1.34 -3.70
N ALA A 163 -25.82 0.79 -4.36
CA ALA A 163 -24.59 0.37 -3.67
C ALA A 163 -23.81 1.58 -3.16
N LEU A 164 -23.81 2.68 -3.92
CA LEU A 164 -23.20 3.93 -3.50
C LEU A 164 -23.89 4.54 -2.28
N ALA A 165 -25.23 4.54 -2.26
CA ALA A 165 -26.03 5.00 -1.13
C ALA A 165 -25.70 4.19 0.14
N TYR A 166 -25.54 2.87 0.01
CA TYR A 166 -25.09 2.04 1.14
C TYR A 166 -23.72 2.46 1.65
N GLN A 167 -22.75 2.74 0.77
CA GLN A 167 -21.45 3.24 1.20
C GLN A 167 -21.58 4.57 1.95
N ALA A 168 -22.35 5.52 1.40
CA ALA A 168 -22.55 6.84 1.97
C ALA A 168 -23.22 6.83 3.34
N ILE A 169 -24.17 5.92 3.56
CA ILE A 169 -24.88 5.79 4.83
C ILE A 169 -24.03 5.03 5.87
N LYS A 170 -23.39 3.92 5.47
CA LYS A 170 -22.64 3.06 6.38
C LYS A 170 -21.29 3.64 6.77
N TYR A 171 -20.57 4.20 5.82
CA TYR A 171 -19.21 4.69 5.98
C TYR A 171 -19.19 6.21 5.83
N GLN A 172 -19.71 6.91 6.85
CA GLN A 172 -19.86 8.37 6.77
C GLN A 172 -18.52 9.12 6.83
N ALA A 173 -17.59 8.64 7.65
CA ALA A 173 -16.28 9.24 7.83
C ALA A 173 -15.23 8.23 8.33
N ARG A 174 -13.95 8.48 8.02
CA ARG A 174 -12.78 7.76 8.56
C ARG A 174 -11.53 8.61 8.34
N ASP A 175 -10.56 8.54 9.25
CA ASP A 175 -9.26 9.22 9.14
C ASP A 175 -9.36 10.73 8.80
N GLY A 176 -10.37 11.41 9.34
CA GLY A 176 -10.61 12.83 9.08
C GLY A 176 -11.28 13.14 7.73
N TRP A 177 -11.56 12.13 6.91
CA TRP A 177 -12.23 12.26 5.62
C TRP A 177 -13.71 11.93 5.69
N THR A 178 -14.53 12.71 4.97
CA THR A 178 -15.93 12.40 4.69
C THR A 178 -16.21 12.26 3.19
N HIS A 179 -17.37 11.71 2.83
CA HIS A 179 -17.80 11.69 1.43
C HIS A 179 -17.94 13.11 0.85
N ARG A 180 -18.42 14.08 1.64
CA ARG A 180 -18.54 15.49 1.23
C ARG A 180 -17.17 16.06 0.82
N ASP A 181 -16.14 15.83 1.62
CA ASP A 181 -14.79 16.35 1.35
C ASP A 181 -14.21 15.75 0.06
N ALA A 182 -14.29 14.42 -0.06
CA ALA A 182 -13.83 13.70 -1.24
C ALA A 182 -14.57 14.14 -2.51
N LEU A 183 -15.89 14.34 -2.45
CA LEU A 183 -16.70 14.77 -3.60
C LEU A 183 -16.38 16.20 -4.03
N ARG A 184 -16.20 17.12 -3.07
CA ARG A 184 -15.82 18.52 -3.35
C ARG A 184 -14.49 18.61 -4.08
N LEU A 185 -13.50 17.83 -3.65
CA LEU A 185 -12.17 17.84 -4.25
C LEU A 185 -12.12 17.08 -5.58
N ALA A 186 -12.86 15.98 -5.70
CA ALA A 186 -12.91 15.19 -6.92
C ALA A 186 -13.70 15.87 -8.05
N HIS A 187 -14.65 16.76 -7.71
CA HIS A 187 -15.65 17.29 -8.64
C HIS A 187 -16.39 16.18 -9.39
N ALA A 188 -16.78 15.13 -8.65
CA ALA A 188 -17.46 13.98 -9.23
C ALA A 188 -18.80 14.42 -9.86
N LYS A 189 -19.03 14.04 -11.11
CA LYS A 189 -20.30 14.30 -11.79
C LYS A 189 -21.18 13.06 -11.70
N PRO A 190 -22.44 13.19 -11.26
CA PRO A 190 -23.35 12.06 -11.22
C PRO A 190 -23.66 11.58 -12.65
N PRO A 191 -23.45 10.29 -12.98
CA PRO A 191 -23.77 9.76 -14.30
C PRO A 191 -25.28 9.59 -14.54
N THR A 192 -26.08 9.47 -13.46
CA THR A 192 -27.54 9.36 -13.52
C THR A 192 -28.20 10.23 -12.46
N ALA A 193 -29.51 10.47 -12.59
CA ALA A 193 -30.30 11.21 -11.60
C ALA A 193 -30.22 10.56 -10.20
N GLU A 194 -30.24 9.23 -10.13
CA GLU A 194 -30.12 8.49 -8.86
C GLU A 194 -28.77 8.71 -8.18
N HIS A 195 -27.68 8.76 -8.95
CA HIS A 195 -26.38 9.16 -8.41
C HIS A 195 -26.42 10.61 -7.92
N GLY A 196 -27.12 11.49 -8.66
CA GLY A 196 -27.32 12.88 -8.28
C GLY A 196 -27.88 13.02 -6.86
N ILE A 197 -28.87 12.20 -6.49
CA ILE A 197 -29.45 12.18 -5.14
C ILE A 197 -28.39 11.84 -4.08
N VAL A 198 -27.54 10.85 -4.34
CA VAL A 198 -26.51 10.40 -3.38
C VAL A 198 -25.32 11.35 -3.32
N LEU A 199 -25.00 12.01 -4.43
CA LEU A 199 -23.83 12.90 -4.56
C LEU A 199 -24.13 14.36 -4.21
N HIS A 200 -25.37 14.71 -3.93
CA HIS A 200 -25.78 16.05 -3.56
C HIS A 200 -25.42 16.33 -2.09
N TRP A 201 -24.24 16.93 -1.86
CA TRP A 201 -23.71 17.25 -0.53
C TRP A 201 -23.45 18.75 -0.31
#